data_AF-A0A182S8Z0-F1
#
_entry.id   AF-A0A182S8Z0-F1
#
_cell.length_a   1.000
_cell.length_b   1.000
_cell.length_c   1.000
_cell.angle_alpha   90.00
_cell.angle_beta   90.00
_cell.angle_gamma   90.00
#
_symmetry.space_group_name_H-M   'P 1'
#
loop_
_entity.id
_entity.type
_entity.pdbx_description
1 polymer ?
#
loop_
_entity_poly.entity_id
_entity_poly.type
_entity_poly.pdbx_seq_one_letter_code
_entity_poly.pdbx_strand_id
1 'polypeptide(L)'
;LKRICIWVNQNFLLPSDIEYMTSDAEATELKLNLISLRTAKSVCLHFSYDGKTRFYTEDIGLAGDLVQSLVQFLNIDNMNSAACFPAVSEEVKELFQKLQGLQDTEKQINSEIVEHINQIKSHLIRAEDARFYNGEDVIKHHNEMMATNEDLVKSYKIRLVNTNEIQLALKRIHGILYNASRLRG
;
A
#
# COMPACT_ATOMS: atom_id res chain seq x y z
N LEU A 1 3.58 -32.95 14.08
CA LEU A 1 2.97 -32.29 15.26
C LEU A 1 3.98 -32.00 16.39
N LYS A 2 4.79 -32.96 16.89
CA LYS A 2 5.79 -32.69 17.95
C LYS A 2 6.69 -31.46 17.70
N ARG A 3 7.29 -31.34 16.50
CA ARG A 3 8.10 -30.14 16.12
C ARG A 3 7.29 -28.84 16.13
N ILE A 4 6.00 -28.92 15.80
CA ILE A 4 5.10 -27.75 15.79
C ILE A 4 4.81 -27.30 17.22
N CYS A 5 4.59 -28.21 18.17
CA CYS A 5 4.44 -27.86 19.58
C CYS A 5 5.67 -27.10 20.11
N ILE A 6 6.88 -27.56 19.74
CA ILE A 6 8.13 -26.86 20.07
C ILE A 6 8.16 -25.45 19.47
N TRP A 7 7.83 -25.31 18.18
CA TRP A 7 7.77 -24.00 17.52
C TRP A 7 6.77 -23.06 18.22
N VAL A 8 5.58 -23.57 18.58
CA VAL A 8 4.57 -22.77 19.27
C VAL A 8 5.08 -22.30 20.64
N ASN A 9 5.63 -23.19 21.47
CA ASN A 9 6.13 -22.82 22.80
C ASN A 9 7.31 -21.83 22.74
N GLN A 10 8.09 -21.84 21.66
CA GLN A 10 9.20 -20.90 21.45
C GLN A 10 8.76 -19.52 20.94
N ASN A 11 7.66 -19.44 20.18
CA ASN A 11 7.25 -18.22 19.49
C ASN A 11 6.04 -17.52 20.13
N PHE A 12 5.34 -18.17 21.07
CA PHE A 12 4.16 -17.63 21.74
C PHE A 12 4.29 -17.69 23.26
N LEU A 13 3.79 -16.65 23.93
CA LEU A 13 3.68 -16.60 25.39
C LEU A 13 2.43 -17.36 25.82
N LEU A 14 2.60 -18.62 26.21
CA LEU A 14 1.51 -19.48 26.66
C LEU A 14 1.52 -19.61 28.20
N PRO A 15 0.36 -19.74 28.85
CA PRO A 15 0.29 -19.99 30.29
C PRO A 15 0.92 -21.32 30.73
N SER A 16 0.93 -22.29 29.82
CA SER A 16 1.51 -23.63 30.01
C SER A 16 1.99 -24.15 28.66
N ASP A 17 3.10 -24.89 28.66
CA ASP A 17 3.65 -25.49 27.45
C ASP A 17 2.66 -26.49 26.82
N ILE A 18 2.59 -26.47 25.49
CA ILE A 18 1.83 -27.46 24.74
C ILE A 18 2.71 -28.69 24.56
N GLU A 19 2.28 -29.81 25.14
CA GLU A 19 2.93 -31.10 24.99
C GLU A 19 2.23 -31.95 23.92
N TYR A 20 3.01 -32.76 23.19
CA TYR A 20 2.45 -33.74 22.27
C TYR A 20 2.04 -34.99 23.05
N MET A 21 0.74 -35.14 23.34
CA MET A 21 0.19 -36.30 24.04
C MET A 21 0.25 -37.54 23.14
N THR A 22 1.12 -38.50 23.48
CA THR A 22 1.28 -39.76 22.74
C THR A 22 0.25 -40.84 23.12
N SER A 23 -0.51 -40.63 24.20
CA SER A 23 -1.45 -41.60 24.76
C SER A 23 -2.85 -41.55 24.14
N ASP A 24 -3.24 -40.42 23.55
CA ASP A 24 -4.50 -40.30 22.83
C ASP A 24 -4.28 -40.70 21.37
N ALA A 25 -4.77 -41.89 21.00
CA ALA A 25 -4.84 -42.34 19.62
C ALA A 25 -5.67 -41.40 18.71
N GLU A 26 -6.30 -40.36 19.27
CA GLU A 26 -7.19 -39.41 18.62
C GLU A 26 -6.61 -37.99 18.47
N ALA A 27 -5.43 -37.68 19.01
CA ALA A 27 -4.81 -36.35 18.93
C ALA A 27 -4.26 -36.06 17.51
N THR A 28 -5.19 -35.89 16.58
CA THR A 28 -4.97 -35.75 15.13
C THR A 28 -4.79 -34.29 14.71
N GLU A 29 -5.05 -33.33 15.59
CA GLU A 29 -4.94 -31.90 15.29
C GLU A 29 -4.48 -31.09 16.50
N LEU A 30 -3.79 -29.98 16.22
CA LEU A 30 -3.46 -28.93 17.18
C LEU A 30 -4.13 -27.64 16.72
N LYS A 31 -4.98 -27.06 17.57
CA LYS A 31 -5.65 -25.78 17.32
C LYS A 31 -5.28 -24.78 18.40
N LEU A 32 -4.82 -23.59 17.99
CA LEU A 32 -4.50 -22.48 18.88
C LEU A 32 -5.34 -21.27 18.47
N ASN A 33 -6.14 -20.75 19.39
CA ASN A 33 -6.91 -19.52 19.20
C ASN A 33 -6.29 -18.42 20.04
N LEU A 34 -5.85 -17.35 19.38
CA LEU A 34 -5.20 -16.20 19.99
C LEU A 34 -5.99 -14.93 19.64
N ILE A 35 -5.78 -13.89 20.44
CA ILE A 35 -6.28 -12.56 20.16
C ILE A 35 -5.09 -11.62 20.07
N SER A 36 -5.01 -10.87 18.98
CA SER A 36 -4.01 -9.82 18.83
C SER A 36 -4.27 -8.71 19.83
N LEU A 37 -3.30 -8.42 20.71
CA LEU A 37 -3.41 -7.31 21.66
C LEU A 37 -3.39 -5.93 20.98
N ARG A 38 -2.90 -5.83 19.74
CA ARG A 38 -2.84 -4.57 18.98
C ARG A 38 -4.17 -4.26 18.30
N THR A 39 -4.83 -5.27 17.75
CA THR A 39 -6.01 -5.09 16.88
C THR A 39 -7.29 -5.66 17.47
N ALA A 40 -7.21 -6.38 18.59
CA ALA A 40 -8.29 -7.16 19.19
C ALA A 40 -8.92 -8.21 18.25
N LYS A 41 -8.26 -8.54 17.14
CA LYS A 41 -8.72 -9.53 16.16
C LYS A 41 -8.26 -10.94 16.54
N SER A 42 -9.10 -11.91 16.25
CA SER A 42 -8.80 -13.32 16.46
C SER A 42 -7.81 -13.85 15.42
N VAL A 43 -6.94 -14.76 15.86
CA VAL A 43 -5.98 -15.49 15.04
C VAL A 43 -6.09 -16.96 15.41
N CYS A 44 -6.42 -17.80 14.45
CA CYS A 44 -6.50 -19.26 14.66
C CYS A 44 -5.39 -19.96 13.88
N LEU A 45 -4.60 -20.77 14.57
CA LEU A 45 -3.59 -21.64 13.98
C LEU A 45 -4.09 -23.08 14.08
N HIS A 46 -4.24 -23.76 12.95
CA HIS A 46 -4.68 -25.14 12.87
C HIS A 46 -3.58 -25.97 12.21
N PHE A 47 -3.13 -27.01 12.90
CA PHE A 47 -2.17 -27.99 12.39
C PHE A 47 -2.78 -29.38 12.43
N SER A 48 -2.88 -30.03 11.28
CA SER A 48 -3.41 -31.38 11.13
C SER A 48 -2.29 -32.43 11.08
N TYR A 49 -2.57 -33.66 11.48
CA TYR A 49 -1.60 -34.78 11.44
C TYR A 49 -1.14 -35.14 10.02
N ASP A 50 -1.97 -34.87 9.00
CA ASP A 50 -1.66 -35.05 7.58
C ASP A 50 -0.64 -34.02 7.05
N GLY A 51 -0.15 -33.14 7.92
CA GLY A 51 0.82 -32.09 7.58
C GLY A 51 0.18 -30.80 7.08
N LYS A 52 -1.14 -30.76 6.88
CA LYS A 52 -1.82 -29.52 6.48
C LYS A 52 -1.79 -28.51 7.64
N THR A 53 -1.37 -27.29 7.32
CA THR A 53 -1.36 -26.15 8.23
C THR A 53 -2.28 -25.08 7.66
N ARG A 54 -3.17 -24.54 8.49
CA ARG A 54 -4.10 -23.48 8.11
C ARG A 54 -4.05 -22.37 9.14
N PHE A 55 -3.82 -21.15 8.68
CA PHE A 55 -3.87 -19.95 9.50
C PHE A 55 -5.08 -19.11 9.11
N TYR A 56 -5.86 -18.72 10.10
CA TYR A 56 -7.02 -17.84 9.92
C TYR A 56 -6.71 -16.52 10.62
N THR A 57 -6.56 -15.47 9.83
CA THR A 57 -6.31 -14.10 10.28
C THR A 57 -6.79 -13.14 9.20
N GLU A 58 -7.24 -11.95 9.60
CA GLU A 58 -7.55 -10.86 8.67
C GLU A 58 -6.32 -10.03 8.30
N ASP A 59 -5.23 -10.18 9.05
CA ASP A 59 -3.99 -9.45 8.85
C ASP A 59 -3.03 -10.27 7.96
N ILE A 60 -2.86 -9.83 6.72
CA ILE A 60 -1.95 -10.43 5.73
C ILE A 60 -0.49 -10.35 6.15
N GLY A 61 -0.09 -9.29 6.88
CA GLY A 61 1.27 -9.13 7.39
C GLY A 61 1.58 -10.18 8.44
N LEU A 62 0.67 -10.35 9.41
CA LEU A 62 0.80 -11.39 10.44
C LEU A 62 0.78 -12.79 9.82
N ALA A 63 -0.07 -13.05 8.82
CA ALA A 63 -0.06 -14.31 8.10
C ALA A 63 1.31 -14.59 7.47
N GLY A 64 1.93 -13.59 6.84
CA GLY A 64 3.28 -13.67 6.31
C GLY A 64 4.31 -13.97 7.40
N ASP A 65 4.27 -13.26 8.53
CA ASP A 65 5.19 -13.50 9.66
C ASP A 65 5.11 -14.94 10.19
N LEU A 66 3.88 -15.45 10.37
CA LEU A 66 3.64 -16.82 10.84
C LEU A 66 4.17 -17.86 9.85
N VAL A 67 3.90 -17.67 8.56
CA VAL A 67 4.39 -18.55 7.50
C VAL A 67 5.91 -18.56 7.45
N GLN A 68 6.54 -17.39 7.41
CA GLN A 68 8.01 -17.28 7.31
C GLN A 68 8.70 -17.88 8.54
N SER A 69 8.19 -17.60 9.75
CA SER A 69 8.73 -18.18 10.98
C SER A 69 8.65 -19.70 10.97
N LEU A 70 7.53 -20.27 10.53
CA LEU A 70 7.35 -21.72 10.47
C LEU A 70 8.25 -22.37 9.40
N VAL A 71 8.34 -21.77 8.21
CA VAL A 71 9.20 -22.24 7.11
C VAL A 71 10.67 -22.25 7.54
N GLN A 72 11.13 -21.16 8.16
CA GLN A 72 12.48 -21.04 8.68
C GLN A 72 12.77 -22.09 9.77
N PHE A 73 11.85 -22.27 10.73
CA PHE A 73 12.01 -23.26 11.79
C PHE A 73 12.03 -24.71 11.29
N LEU A 74 11.23 -25.00 10.26
CA LEU A 74 11.18 -26.33 9.65
C LEU A 74 12.31 -26.57 8.66
N ASN A 75 13.04 -25.53 8.27
CA ASN A 75 14.07 -25.53 7.23
C ASN A 75 13.52 -26.03 5.88
N ILE A 76 12.42 -25.41 5.45
CA ILE A 76 11.78 -25.66 4.16
C ILE A 76 12.30 -24.63 3.14
N ASP A 77 12.84 -25.10 2.02
CA ASP A 77 13.45 -24.22 1.01
C ASP A 77 12.43 -23.60 0.04
N ASN A 78 11.32 -24.30 -0.21
CA ASN A 78 10.25 -23.83 -1.11
C ASN A 78 8.89 -24.32 -0.60
N MET A 79 7.95 -23.40 -0.43
CA MET A 79 6.61 -23.65 0.07
C MET A 79 5.57 -22.85 -0.74
N ASN A 80 4.63 -23.58 -1.32
CA ASN A 80 3.48 -23.01 -1.99
C ASN A 80 2.31 -22.87 -1.02
N SER A 81 1.84 -21.64 -0.83
CA SER A 81 0.63 -21.35 -0.04
C SER A 81 -0.56 -21.03 -0.95
N ALA A 82 -1.75 -21.46 -0.56
CA ALA A 82 -3.00 -20.89 -1.06
C ALA A 82 -3.57 -19.94 0.00
N ALA A 83 -3.80 -18.68 -0.38
CA ALA A 83 -4.29 -17.65 0.52
C ALA A 83 -5.44 -16.86 -0.12
N CYS A 84 -6.42 -16.48 0.70
CA CYS A 84 -7.56 -15.69 0.26
C CYS A 84 -7.82 -14.57 1.29
N PHE A 85 -7.63 -13.33 0.86
CA PHE A 85 -7.89 -12.13 1.66
C PHE A 85 -8.84 -11.20 0.88
N PRO A 86 -10.17 -11.42 0.93
CA PRO A 86 -11.13 -10.67 0.12
C PRO A 86 -11.06 -9.16 0.34
N ALA A 87 -10.97 -8.72 1.60
CA ALA A 87 -10.87 -7.30 1.94
C ALA A 87 -9.60 -6.65 1.37
N VAL A 88 -8.46 -7.33 1.46
CA VAL A 88 -7.19 -6.85 0.88
C VAL A 88 -7.28 -6.83 -0.65
N SER A 89 -7.91 -7.84 -1.25
CA SER A 89 -8.11 -7.87 -2.70
C SER A 89 -8.98 -6.72 -3.19
N GLU A 90 -10.01 -6.34 -2.43
CA GLU A 90 -10.87 -5.21 -2.79
C GLU A 90 -10.13 -3.89 -2.61
N GLU A 91 -9.42 -3.73 -1.49
CA GLU A 91 -8.56 -2.55 -1.25
C GLU A 91 -7.56 -2.33 -2.39
N VAL A 92 -6.91 -3.40 -2.88
CA VAL A 92 -5.97 -3.30 -4.01
C VAL A 92 -6.67 -2.80 -5.28
N LYS A 93 -7.89 -3.29 -5.59
CA LYS A 93 -8.64 -2.82 -6.76
C LYS A 93 -8.99 -1.34 -6.64
N GLU A 94 -9.49 -0.92 -5.47
CA GLU A 94 -9.82 0.49 -5.20
C GLU A 94 -8.58 1.38 -5.32
N LEU A 95 -7.43 0.94 -4.81
CA LEU A 95 -6.17 1.68 -4.93
C LEU A 95 -5.72 1.83 -6.39
N PHE A 96 -5.85 0.78 -7.21
CA PHE A 96 -5.53 0.88 -8.64
C PHE A 96 -6.49 1.79 -9.40
N GLN A 97 -7.80 1.74 -9.09
CA GLN A 97 -8.78 2.67 -9.67
C GLN A 97 -8.49 4.12 -9.27
N LYS A 98 -8.20 4.37 -7.99
CA LYS A 98 -7.77 5.69 -7.49
C LYS A 98 -6.51 6.16 -8.21
N LEU A 99 -5.50 5.30 -8.31
CA LEU A 99 -4.23 5.62 -8.98
C LEU A 99 -4.45 6.02 -10.44
N GLN A 100 -5.30 5.29 -11.17
CA GLN A 100 -5.66 5.63 -12.55
C GLN A 100 -6.30 7.02 -12.63
N GLY A 101 -7.27 7.32 -11.77
CA GLY A 101 -7.92 8.64 -11.73
C GLY A 101 -6.93 9.79 -11.42
N LEU A 102 -6.00 9.56 -10.49
CA LEU A 102 -4.95 10.53 -10.15
C LEU A 102 -3.98 10.76 -11.32
N GLN A 103 -3.62 9.72 -12.06
CA GLN A 103 -2.76 9.83 -13.25
C GLN A 103 -3.44 10.58 -14.39
N ASP A 104 -4.75 10.40 -14.58
CA ASP A 104 -5.50 11.13 -15.59
C ASP A 104 -5.65 12.61 -15.20
N THR A 105 -5.87 12.88 -13.91
CA THR A 105 -5.86 14.25 -13.36
C THR A 105 -4.49 14.91 -13.51
N GLU A 106 -3.39 14.16 -13.30
CA GLU A 106 -2.02 14.66 -13.51
C GLU A 106 -1.79 15.12 -14.95
N LYS A 107 -2.28 14.36 -15.93
CA LYS A 107 -2.20 14.74 -17.36
C LYS A 107 -2.93 16.05 -17.62
N GLN A 108 -4.13 16.22 -17.06
CA GLN A 108 -4.90 17.45 -17.20
C GLN A 108 -4.17 18.65 -16.59
N ILE A 109 -3.70 18.54 -15.34
CA ILE A 109 -2.97 19.62 -14.66
C ILE A 109 -1.71 19.99 -15.44
N ASN A 110 -0.98 19.01 -15.98
CA ASN A 110 0.20 19.28 -16.79
C ASN A 110 -0.13 20.03 -18.08
N SER A 111 -1.26 19.72 -18.73
CA SER A 111 -1.76 20.48 -19.89
C SER A 111 -2.06 21.93 -19.51
N GLU A 112 -2.78 22.15 -18.41
CA GLU A 112 -3.11 23.50 -17.92
C GLU A 112 -1.84 24.31 -17.58
N ILE A 113 -0.86 23.70 -16.92
CA ILE A 113 0.43 24.34 -16.62
C ILE A 113 1.14 24.78 -17.92
N VAL A 114 1.18 23.91 -18.93
CA VAL A 114 1.81 24.24 -20.22
C VAL A 114 1.07 25.38 -20.90
N GLU A 115 -0.27 25.38 -20.87
CA GLU A 115 -1.09 26.45 -21.41
C GLU A 115 -0.82 27.79 -20.72
N HIS A 116 -0.85 27.84 -19.38
CA HIS A 116 -0.54 29.04 -18.60
C HIS A 116 0.88 29.57 -18.89
N ILE A 117 1.87 28.70 -19.01
CA ILE A 117 3.24 29.10 -19.39
C ILE A 117 3.27 29.76 -20.77
N ASN A 118 2.53 29.20 -21.74
CA ASN A 118 2.46 29.76 -23.09
C ASN A 118 1.72 31.11 -23.11
N GLN A 119 0.66 31.25 -22.32
CA GLN A 119 -0.06 32.51 -22.16
C GLN A 119 0.84 33.58 -21.53
N ILE A 120 1.56 33.28 -20.45
CA ILE A 120 2.52 34.21 -19.82
C ILE A 120 3.58 34.68 -20.83
N LYS A 121 4.15 33.76 -21.63
CA LYS A 121 5.11 34.12 -22.69
C LYS A 121 4.48 35.07 -23.73
N SER A 122 3.23 34.82 -24.12
CA SER A 122 2.48 35.67 -25.04
C SER A 122 2.25 37.07 -24.47
N HIS A 123 1.81 37.18 -23.20
CA HIS A 123 1.65 38.48 -22.53
C HIS A 123 2.98 39.23 -22.41
N LEU A 124 4.08 38.53 -22.12
CA LEU A 124 5.42 39.12 -22.06
C LEU A 124 5.84 39.73 -23.39
N ILE A 125 5.67 39.01 -24.51
CA ILE A 125 6.00 39.51 -25.84
C ILE A 125 5.16 40.76 -26.16
N ARG A 126 3.85 40.72 -25.89
CA ARG A 126 2.95 41.86 -26.12
C ARG A 126 3.29 43.07 -25.26
N ALA A 127 3.67 42.85 -24.00
CA ALA A 127 4.11 43.92 -23.11
C ALA A 127 5.41 44.58 -23.62
N GLU A 128 6.34 43.77 -24.14
CA GLU A 128 7.59 44.26 -24.73
C GLU A 128 7.31 45.08 -26.00
N ASP A 129 6.45 44.60 -26.90
CA ASP A 129 6.03 45.33 -28.10
C ASP A 129 5.33 46.64 -27.73
N ALA A 130 4.39 46.61 -26.77
CA ALA A 130 3.71 47.80 -26.28
C ALA A 130 4.69 48.83 -25.72
N ARG A 131 5.78 48.40 -25.06
CA ARG A 131 6.80 49.33 -24.57
C ARG A 131 7.44 50.16 -25.68
N PHE A 132 7.57 49.60 -26.89
CA PHE A 132 8.13 50.29 -28.04
C PHE A 132 7.11 51.14 -28.81
N TYR A 133 5.87 50.66 -28.95
CA TYR A 133 4.88 51.25 -29.86
C TYR A 133 3.69 51.92 -29.17
N ASN A 134 3.27 51.45 -27.99
CA ASN A 134 2.13 51.99 -27.24
C ASN A 134 2.28 51.79 -25.72
N GLY A 135 3.01 52.70 -25.07
CA GLY A 135 3.43 52.55 -23.66
C GLY A 135 2.28 52.40 -22.65
N GLU A 136 1.07 52.86 -22.97
CA GLU A 136 -0.11 52.75 -22.09
C GLU A 136 -0.58 51.30 -21.92
N ASP A 137 -0.38 50.44 -22.94
CA ASP A 137 -0.82 49.03 -22.93
C ASP A 137 0.13 48.11 -22.13
N VAL A 138 1.32 48.57 -21.77
CA VAL A 138 2.32 47.78 -21.02
C VAL A 138 1.76 47.34 -19.68
N ILE A 139 1.10 48.26 -18.95
CA ILE A 139 0.52 47.98 -17.63
C ILE A 139 -0.60 46.93 -17.75
N LYS A 140 -1.41 47.02 -18.81
CA LYS A 140 -2.48 46.07 -19.07
C LYS A 140 -1.92 44.65 -19.27
N HIS A 141 -0.96 44.49 -20.17
CA HIS A 141 -0.36 43.17 -20.43
C HIS A 141 0.43 42.63 -19.24
N HIS A 142 1.04 43.51 -18.44
CA HIS A 142 1.66 43.11 -17.18
C HIS A 142 0.63 42.58 -16.17
N ASN A 143 -0.52 43.25 -16.02
CA ASN A 143 -1.58 42.79 -15.12
C ASN A 143 -2.18 41.45 -15.58
N GLU A 144 -2.40 41.27 -16.89
CA GLU A 144 -2.83 39.98 -17.46
C GLU A 144 -1.81 38.86 -17.16
N MET A 145 -0.51 39.14 -17.37
CA MET A 145 0.57 38.20 -17.06
C MET A 145 0.58 37.82 -15.58
N MET A 146 0.42 38.79 -14.68
CA MET A 146 0.40 38.55 -13.23
C MET A 146 -0.81 37.69 -12.82
N ALA A 147 -1.99 37.95 -13.39
CA ALA A 147 -3.17 37.12 -13.14
C ALA A 147 -2.94 35.65 -13.60
N THR A 148 -2.43 35.44 -14.81
CA THR A 148 -2.09 34.09 -15.28
C THR A 148 -1.01 33.42 -14.43
N ASN A 149 -0.05 34.20 -13.92
CA ASN A 149 0.99 33.67 -13.02
C ASN A 149 0.41 33.21 -11.68
N GLU A 150 -0.57 33.92 -11.11
CA GLU A 150 -1.28 33.46 -9.92
C GLU A 150 -2.01 32.12 -10.17
N ASP A 151 -2.66 31.99 -11.32
CA ASP A 151 -3.35 30.75 -11.71
C ASP A 151 -2.36 29.60 -11.97
N LEU A 152 -1.22 29.87 -12.59
CA LEU A 152 -0.11 28.91 -12.72
C LEU A 152 0.33 28.39 -11.34
N VAL A 153 0.55 29.28 -10.38
CA VAL A 153 0.94 28.90 -9.01
C VAL A 153 -0.12 28.03 -8.34
N LYS A 154 -1.42 28.31 -8.56
CA LYS A 154 -2.51 27.45 -8.07
C LYS A 154 -2.46 26.06 -8.70
N SER A 155 -2.33 25.94 -10.03
CA SER A 155 -2.21 24.64 -10.72
C SER A 155 -1.00 23.84 -10.21
N TYR A 156 0.14 24.50 -9.97
CA TYR A 156 1.32 23.86 -9.38
C TYR A 156 1.08 23.32 -7.96
N LYS A 157 0.35 24.05 -7.11
CA LYS A 157 -0.01 23.57 -5.77
C LYS A 157 -0.91 22.34 -5.83
N ILE A 158 -1.90 22.35 -6.73
CA ILE A 158 -2.78 21.20 -6.96
C ILE A 158 -1.96 19.99 -7.45
N ARG A 159 -1.02 20.21 -8.38
CA ARG A 159 -0.11 19.16 -8.85
C ARG A 159 0.66 18.50 -7.70
N LEU A 160 1.21 19.30 -6.78
CA LEU A 160 1.97 18.78 -5.65
C LEU A 160 1.12 17.86 -4.76
N VAL A 161 -0.13 18.26 -4.47
CA VAL A 161 -1.07 17.44 -3.71
C VAL A 161 -1.37 16.14 -4.46
N ASN A 162 -1.65 16.22 -5.76
CA ASN A 162 -1.95 15.05 -6.59
C ASN A 162 -0.76 14.05 -6.62
N THR A 163 0.47 14.55 -6.81
CA THR A 163 1.68 13.72 -6.79
C THR A 163 1.89 13.05 -5.43
N ASN A 164 1.60 13.73 -4.32
CA ASN A 164 1.68 13.13 -3.00
C ASN A 164 0.66 11.99 -2.82
N GLU A 165 -0.58 12.18 -3.28
CA GLU A 165 -1.61 11.13 -3.26
C GLU A 165 -1.22 9.90 -4.11
N ILE A 166 -0.62 10.12 -5.28
CA ILE A 166 -0.05 9.05 -6.11
C ILE A 166 1.02 8.27 -5.33
N GLN A 167 1.93 8.97 -4.68
CA GLN A 167 3.00 8.34 -3.90
C GLN A 167 2.45 7.51 -2.73
N LEU A 168 1.43 8.02 -2.05
CA LEU A 168 0.77 7.29 -0.95
C LEU A 168 0.07 6.03 -1.45
N ALA A 169 -0.66 6.10 -2.57
CA ALA A 169 -1.31 4.94 -3.17
C ALA A 169 -0.28 3.87 -3.57
N LEU A 170 0.81 4.26 -4.23
CA LEU A 170 1.89 3.35 -4.63
C LEU A 170 2.57 2.70 -3.41
N LYS A 171 2.87 3.47 -2.36
CA LYS A 171 3.42 2.92 -1.11
C LYS A 171 2.51 1.86 -0.51
N ARG A 172 1.19 2.10 -0.50
CA ARG A 172 0.23 1.15 0.05
C ARG A 172 0.17 -0.14 -0.79
N ILE A 173 0.09 -0.02 -2.12
CA ILE A 173 0.11 -1.16 -3.04
C ILE A 173 1.39 -1.99 -2.84
N HIS A 174 2.56 -1.35 -2.78
CA HIS A 174 3.83 -2.05 -2.52
C HIS A 174 3.84 -2.77 -1.18
N GLY A 175 3.31 -2.16 -0.12
CA GLY A 175 3.19 -2.81 1.19
C GLY A 175 2.34 -4.08 1.13
N ILE A 176 1.22 -4.05 0.40
CA ILE A 176 0.36 -5.24 0.22
C ILE A 176 1.09 -6.31 -0.59
N LEU A 177 1.73 -5.95 -1.70
CA LEU A 177 2.49 -6.89 -2.54
C LEU A 177 3.63 -7.56 -1.78
N TYR A 178 4.36 -6.79 -0.96
CA TYR A 178 5.41 -7.31 -0.09
C TYR A 178 4.86 -8.32 0.93
N ASN A 179 3.73 -8.02 1.57
CA ASN A 179 3.11 -8.98 2.49
C ASN A 179 2.61 -10.22 1.75
N ALA A 180 2.06 -10.07 0.55
CA ALA A 180 1.61 -11.19 -0.27
C ALA A 180 2.78 -12.09 -0.71
N SER A 181 3.96 -11.53 -1.03
CA SER A 181 5.13 -12.33 -1.38
C SER A 181 5.64 -13.15 -0.19
N ARG A 182 5.50 -12.64 1.04
CA ARG A 182 5.88 -13.33 2.28
C ARG A 182 4.93 -14.47 2.67
N LEU A 183 3.81 -14.64 1.97
CA LEU A 183 3.00 -15.85 2.13
C LEU A 183 3.64 -17.07 1.46
N ARG A 184 4.67 -16.88 0.63
CA ARG A 184 5.45 -17.95 0.00
C ARG A 184 6.78 -18.09 0.73
N GLY A 185 7.17 -19.33 1.00
CA GLY A 185 8.42 -19.69 1.67
C GLY A 185 9.41 -20.28 0.71
#